data_AF-A0A494GA06-F1
#
_entry.id   AF-A0A494GA06-F1
#
_cell.length_a   1.000
_cell.length_b   1.000
_cell.length_c   1.000
_cell.angle_alpha   90.00
_cell.angle_beta   90.00
_cell.angle_gamma   90.00
#
_symmetry.space_group_name_H-M   'P 1'
#
loop_
_entity.id
_entity.type
_entity.pdbx_description
1 polymer ?
#
loop_
_entity_poly.entity_id
_entity_poly.type
_entity_poly.pdbx_seq_one_letter_code
_entity_poly.pdbx_strand_id
1 'polypeptide(L)'
;MLEIGLTGGIGSGKTRVADMFAARGAALIDTDLLAHEITASGGAAIAPLVDAFGPQCLRPDGAMDRDAMRALVFSDPLAKAKLEAITHPLIRQLTEAHAAALRESGAYPYLIYVVPLLVESGTWRTRVGRVLVVDCREETQISRVMARNGFTREQVQAIMRKQASRAQRLAVADDVIDNDGPPEALAPQVDMLDAAYRRLSGANALKHAGKSTLCDGFRRGRLAGNVADAGRCIEETRRGRHPLPPTETNRQSARSTDTDLILYEYPFNERIRTLLRLEDLFDRLDYFLAQEHPLQHHVAITTIFEIIDVAGRADLKTDLIKELERQRQALAPLRANPQIDQDALASVISEIEQGIAALNQTVGKAGQLLTDNEWLTSIRSRAIIPGGTCEFDLPAYFAWQHRPAEDRRADILKWARPLASLRMGATIVLRLLRESGQSGKVIATGGSYQQMLSGRSHQLMQVYLDESLLAFIPEMSANKYMLWVRFTQQDGDMRPRSVDADIPFLLKLCNF
;
A
#
# COMPACT_ATOMS: atom_id res chain seq x y z
N MET A 1 11.21 18.82 10.16
CA MET A 1 12.26 17.94 9.60
C MET A 1 11.60 16.63 9.16
N LEU A 2 11.94 16.07 8.00
CA LEU A 2 11.46 14.74 7.59
C LEU A 2 12.10 13.65 8.45
N GLU A 3 11.31 12.63 8.82
CA GLU A 3 11.71 11.52 9.67
C GLU A 3 11.44 10.19 8.98
N ILE A 4 12.46 9.35 8.87
CA ILE A 4 12.45 8.12 8.09
C ILE A 4 12.80 6.95 9.00
N GLY A 5 12.09 5.83 8.88
CA GLY A 5 12.45 4.58 9.55
C GLY A 5 13.21 3.67 8.60
N LEU A 6 14.49 3.38 8.89
CA LEU A 6 15.32 2.45 8.13
C LEU A 6 15.28 1.07 8.77
N THR A 7 14.91 0.05 7.98
CA THR A 7 14.87 -1.34 8.42
C THR A 7 15.36 -2.31 7.34
N GLY A 8 15.41 -3.61 7.66
CA GLY A 8 15.98 -4.65 6.79
C GLY A 8 16.30 -5.92 7.56
N GLY A 9 16.37 -7.05 6.84
CA GLY A 9 16.70 -8.35 7.43
C GLY A 9 18.10 -8.39 8.05
N ILE A 10 18.38 -9.44 8.83
CA ILE A 10 19.76 -9.73 9.23
C ILE A 10 20.64 -9.87 7.97
N GLY A 11 21.85 -9.31 7.99
CA GLY A 11 22.77 -9.38 6.85
C GLY A 11 22.37 -8.55 5.62
N SER A 12 21.29 -7.75 5.69
CA SER A 12 20.85 -6.93 4.56
C SER A 12 21.69 -5.69 4.27
N GLY A 13 22.58 -5.29 5.21
CA GLY A 13 23.48 -4.15 5.03
C GLY A 13 22.93 -2.81 5.55
N LYS A 14 21.96 -2.82 6.46
CA LYS A 14 21.40 -1.61 7.11
C LYS A 14 22.45 -0.60 7.57
N THR A 15 23.43 -1.04 8.36
CA THR A 15 24.49 -0.16 8.90
C THR A 15 25.24 0.54 7.77
N ARG A 16 25.65 -0.22 6.73
CA ARG A 16 26.36 0.33 5.58
C ARG A 16 25.56 1.42 4.88
N VAL A 17 24.27 1.20 4.67
CA VAL A 17 23.38 2.18 4.06
C VAL A 17 23.16 3.39 4.97
N ALA A 18 22.96 3.17 6.28
CA ALA A 18 22.83 4.25 7.26
C ALA A 18 24.07 5.15 7.26
N ASP A 19 25.27 4.57 7.29
CA ASP A 19 26.54 5.31 7.22
C ASP A 19 26.65 6.15 5.94
N MET A 20 26.14 5.62 4.82
CA MET A 20 26.14 6.35 3.54
C MET A 20 25.19 7.54 3.56
N PHE A 21 24.04 7.46 4.24
CA PHE A 21 23.18 8.61 4.47
C PHE A 21 23.79 9.61 5.45
N ALA A 22 24.42 9.14 6.53
CA ALA A 22 25.14 10.01 7.46
C ALA A 22 26.28 10.78 6.78
N ALA A 23 27.04 10.13 5.90
CA ALA A 23 28.07 10.79 5.08
C ALA A 23 27.51 11.87 4.15
N ARG A 24 26.22 11.80 3.82
CA ARG A 24 25.48 12.83 3.07
C ARG A 24 24.81 13.84 3.99
N GLY A 25 25.08 13.82 5.29
CA GLY A 25 24.58 14.79 6.25
C GLY A 25 23.22 14.46 6.85
N ALA A 26 22.68 13.24 6.71
CA ALA A 26 21.51 12.82 7.46
C ALA A 26 21.84 12.66 8.95
N ALA A 27 20.90 13.04 9.84
CA ALA A 27 21.00 12.63 11.24
C ALA A 27 20.61 11.16 11.38
N LEU A 28 21.29 10.42 12.24
CA LEU A 28 20.95 9.04 12.57
C LEU A 28 20.62 8.90 14.06
N ILE A 29 19.56 8.15 14.35
CA ILE A 29 19.32 7.57 15.68
C ILE A 29 19.21 6.07 15.50
N ASP A 30 20.16 5.32 16.04
CA ASP A 30 20.16 3.86 16.01
C ASP A 30 19.63 3.31 17.34
N THR A 31 18.50 2.63 17.30
CA THR A 31 17.86 2.08 18.51
C THR A 31 18.66 0.98 19.17
N ASP A 32 19.48 0.24 18.41
CA ASP A 32 20.38 -0.76 18.98
C ASP A 32 21.51 -0.07 19.74
N LEU A 33 22.07 1.03 19.23
CA LEU A 33 23.09 1.79 19.96
C LEU A 33 22.53 2.38 21.25
N LEU A 34 21.30 2.91 21.23
CA LEU A 34 20.63 3.39 22.44
C LEU A 34 20.37 2.25 23.44
N ALA A 35 19.98 1.06 22.96
CA ALA A 35 19.88 -0.12 23.82
C ALA A 35 21.23 -0.49 24.45
N HIS A 36 22.35 -0.24 23.75
CA HIS A 36 23.70 -0.40 24.30
C HIS A 36 24.05 0.64 25.34
N GLU A 37 23.71 1.90 25.09
CA GLU A 37 23.94 3.01 26.02
C GLU A 37 23.22 2.81 27.34
N ILE A 38 21.91 2.51 27.33
CA ILE A 38 21.13 2.39 28.56
C ILE A 38 21.54 1.17 29.41
N THR A 39 22.19 0.17 28.80
CA THR A 39 22.66 -1.05 29.48
C THR A 39 24.17 -1.08 29.71
N ALA A 40 24.88 -0.01 29.37
CA ALA A 40 26.29 0.18 29.72
C ALA A 40 26.45 0.42 31.23
N SER A 41 27.70 0.38 31.71
CA SER A 41 27.99 0.68 33.12
C SER A 41 27.50 2.08 33.49
N GLY A 42 26.65 2.16 34.53
CA GLY A 42 25.98 3.41 34.94
C GLY A 42 24.83 3.86 34.03
N GLY A 43 24.44 3.06 33.03
CA GLY A 43 23.33 3.36 32.14
C GLY A 43 21.96 3.36 32.84
N ALA A 44 21.00 4.08 32.26
CA ALA A 44 19.69 4.30 32.86
C ALA A 44 18.88 3.01 33.14
N ALA A 45 19.19 1.90 32.46
CA ALA A 45 18.52 0.61 32.69
C ALA A 45 19.17 -0.20 33.84
N ILE A 46 20.39 0.12 34.29
CA ILE A 46 21.13 -0.72 35.23
C ILE A 46 20.40 -0.91 36.56
N ALA A 47 20.00 0.17 37.23
CA ALA A 47 19.30 0.07 38.51
C ALA A 47 17.96 -0.70 38.39
N PRO A 48 17.06 -0.38 37.43
CA PRO A 48 15.86 -1.18 37.20
C PRO A 48 16.13 -2.65 36.86
N LEU A 49 17.21 -2.95 36.14
CA LEU A 49 17.60 -4.32 35.82
C LEU A 49 18.06 -5.09 37.05
N VAL A 50 18.84 -4.47 37.93
CA VAL A 50 19.26 -5.07 39.20
C VAL A 50 18.06 -5.34 40.11
N ASP A 51 17.12 -4.40 40.21
CA ASP A 51 15.89 -4.60 40.99
C ASP A 51 15.04 -5.75 40.45
N ALA A 52 15.01 -5.92 39.13
CA ALA A 52 14.20 -6.91 38.45
C ALA A 52 14.84 -8.31 38.38
N PHE A 53 16.15 -8.39 38.14
CA PHE A 53 16.86 -9.63 37.82
C PHE A 53 17.96 -9.96 38.81
N GLY A 54 18.22 -9.11 39.80
CA GLY A 54 19.31 -9.25 40.77
C GLY A 54 20.68 -8.84 40.20
N PRO A 55 21.71 -8.72 41.05
CA PRO A 55 23.04 -8.26 40.64
C PRO A 55 23.75 -9.18 39.64
N GLN A 56 23.33 -10.45 39.54
CA GLN A 56 23.86 -11.42 38.59
C GLN A 56 23.56 -11.10 37.11
N CYS A 57 22.66 -10.15 36.83
CA CYS A 57 22.44 -9.67 35.47
C CYS A 57 23.56 -8.75 34.96
N LEU A 58 24.51 -8.38 35.84
CA LEU A 58 25.63 -7.51 35.53
C LEU A 58 26.95 -8.27 35.43
N ARG A 59 27.86 -7.75 34.60
CA ARG A 59 29.27 -8.11 34.59
C ARG A 59 30.02 -7.36 35.70
N PRO A 60 31.27 -7.75 36.01
CA PRO A 60 32.10 -7.06 37.00
C PRO A 60 32.35 -5.57 36.72
N ASP A 61 32.24 -5.14 35.45
CA ASP A 61 32.37 -3.74 35.02
C ASP A 61 31.11 -2.90 35.29
N GLY A 62 30.03 -3.51 35.80
CA GLY A 62 28.75 -2.86 36.08
C GLY A 62 27.82 -2.70 34.88
N ALA A 63 28.21 -3.19 33.70
CA ALA A 63 27.33 -3.25 32.53
C ALA A 63 26.47 -4.52 32.54
N MET A 64 25.36 -4.53 31.80
CA MET A 64 24.53 -5.73 31.66
C MET A 64 25.31 -6.87 30.99
N ASP A 65 25.26 -8.06 31.57
CA ASP A 65 25.74 -9.28 30.92
C ASP A 65 24.75 -9.72 29.83
N ARG A 66 25.01 -9.25 28.61
CA ARG A 66 24.17 -9.51 27.44
C ARG A 66 24.05 -11.00 27.12
N ASP A 67 25.10 -11.78 27.33
CA ASP A 67 25.09 -13.19 26.94
C ASP A 67 24.30 -14.01 27.96
N ALA A 68 24.50 -13.75 29.25
CA ALA A 68 23.67 -14.32 30.31
C ALA A 68 22.20 -13.90 30.17
N MET A 69 21.93 -12.62 29.93
CA MET A 69 20.57 -12.12 29.74
C MET A 69 19.92 -12.70 28.48
N ARG A 70 20.66 -12.84 27.37
CA ARG A 70 20.15 -13.48 26.14
C ARG A 70 19.80 -14.94 26.40
N ALA A 71 20.63 -15.68 27.12
CA ALA A 71 20.35 -17.07 27.48
C ALA A 71 19.08 -17.18 28.34
N LEU A 72 18.91 -16.28 29.33
CA LEU A 72 17.76 -16.23 30.22
C LEU A 72 16.46 -15.91 29.47
N VAL A 73 16.41 -14.85 28.65
CA VAL A 73 15.19 -14.46 27.93
C VAL A 73 14.83 -15.41 26.79
N PHE A 74 15.77 -16.25 26.36
CA PHE A 74 15.50 -17.32 25.41
C PHE A 74 14.79 -18.51 26.07
N SER A 75 15.16 -18.85 27.30
CA SER A 75 14.58 -19.97 28.05
C SER A 75 13.31 -19.60 28.82
N ASP A 76 13.11 -18.32 29.15
CA ASP A 76 11.96 -17.83 29.94
C ASP A 76 11.23 -16.65 29.26
N PRO A 77 10.01 -16.88 28.73
CA PRO A 77 9.17 -15.82 28.16
C PRO A 77 8.76 -14.72 29.16
N LEU A 78 8.64 -15.02 30.45
CA LEU A 78 8.30 -14.02 31.48
C LEU A 78 9.51 -13.10 31.74
N ALA A 79 10.72 -13.67 31.81
CA ALA A 79 11.95 -12.89 31.86
C ALA A 79 12.09 -11.97 30.63
N LYS A 80 11.76 -12.47 29.44
CA LYS A 80 11.74 -11.65 28.21
C LYS A 80 10.79 -10.46 28.35
N ALA A 81 9.54 -10.70 28.74
CA ALA A 81 8.54 -9.63 28.90
C ALA A 81 8.98 -8.60 29.95
N LYS A 82 9.57 -9.05 31.06
CA LYS A 82 10.10 -8.17 32.12
C LYS A 82 11.26 -7.30 31.63
N LEU A 83 12.19 -7.87 30.85
CA LEU A 83 13.31 -7.12 30.26
C LEU A 83 12.82 -6.06 29.27
N GLU A 84 11.87 -6.42 28.41
CA GLU A 84 11.26 -5.51 27.43
C GLU A 84 10.48 -4.38 28.11
N ALA A 85 9.77 -4.67 29.20
CA ALA A 85 9.03 -3.67 29.99
C ALA A 85 9.94 -2.61 30.62
N ILE A 86 11.20 -2.95 30.93
CA ILE A 86 12.21 -2.02 31.45
C ILE A 86 12.88 -1.24 30.32
N THR A 87 13.33 -1.96 29.29
CA THR A 87 14.20 -1.38 28.27
C THR A 87 13.44 -0.55 27.23
N HIS A 88 12.25 -0.98 26.78
CA HIS A 88 11.53 -0.28 25.71
C HIS A 88 11.10 1.15 26.08
N PRO A 89 10.56 1.45 27.28
CA PRO A 89 10.25 2.83 27.66
C PRO A 89 11.49 3.73 27.68
N LEU A 90 12.62 3.24 28.18
CA LEU A 90 13.88 3.99 28.24
C LEU A 90 14.44 4.28 26.84
N ILE A 91 14.49 3.28 25.97
CA ILE A 91 14.92 3.46 24.56
C ILE A 91 14.04 4.50 23.88
N ARG A 92 12.72 4.43 24.10
CA ARG A 92 11.76 5.38 23.55
C ARG A 92 12.04 6.81 24.04
N GLN A 93 12.16 7.01 25.34
CA GLN A 93 12.40 8.33 25.92
C GLN A 93 13.70 8.94 25.39
N LEU A 94 14.77 8.15 25.32
CA LEU A 94 16.07 8.60 24.81
C LEU A 94 16.01 8.92 23.32
N THR A 95 15.32 8.08 22.54
CA THR A 95 15.06 8.34 21.11
C THR A 95 14.33 9.67 20.90
N GLU A 96 13.26 9.90 21.65
CA GLU A 96 12.45 11.13 21.55
C GLU A 96 13.26 12.37 21.97
N ALA A 97 14.06 12.28 23.03
CA ALA A 97 14.95 13.34 23.48
C ALA A 97 16.04 13.68 22.44
N HIS A 98 16.71 12.66 21.88
CA HIS A 98 17.73 12.87 20.85
C HIS A 98 17.11 13.47 19.58
N ALA A 99 15.94 12.98 19.17
CA ALA A 99 15.23 13.52 18.02
C ALA A 99 14.83 14.99 18.24
N ALA A 100 14.37 15.35 19.45
CA ALA A 100 14.06 16.74 19.79
C ALA A 100 15.29 17.65 19.71
N ALA A 101 16.41 17.26 20.30
CA ALA A 101 17.66 18.02 20.25
C ALA A 101 18.16 18.20 18.80
N LEU A 102 18.07 17.16 17.96
CA LEU A 102 18.44 17.24 16.54
C LEU A 102 17.52 18.18 15.76
N ARG A 103 16.21 18.17 16.03
CA ARG A 103 15.25 19.11 15.42
C ARG A 103 15.58 20.56 15.79
N GLU A 104 15.86 20.82 17.06
CA GLU A 104 16.19 22.16 17.57
C GLU A 104 17.50 22.70 16.99
N SER A 105 18.49 21.83 16.78
CA SER A 105 19.77 22.23 16.19
C SER A 105 19.64 22.80 14.76
N GLY A 106 18.61 22.38 14.01
CA GLY A 106 18.43 22.74 12.60
C GLY A 106 19.57 22.32 11.67
N ALA A 107 20.56 21.58 12.16
CA ALA A 107 21.81 21.30 11.44
C ALA A 107 21.67 20.19 10.38
N TYR A 108 20.58 19.43 10.43
CA TYR A 108 20.37 18.25 9.60
C TYR A 108 19.17 18.42 8.66
N PRO A 109 19.29 17.99 7.39
CA PRO A 109 18.23 18.11 6.41
C PRO A 109 17.05 17.16 6.70
N TYR A 110 17.31 16.00 7.30
CA TYR A 110 16.34 14.99 7.72
C TYR A 110 16.98 14.02 8.72
N LEU A 111 16.14 13.22 9.39
CA LEU A 111 16.52 12.24 10.40
C LEU A 111 16.12 10.83 9.97
N ILE A 112 17.01 9.86 10.16
CA ILE A 112 16.76 8.43 9.99
C ILE A 112 16.84 7.72 11.34
N TYR A 113 15.77 7.00 11.69
CA TYR A 113 15.78 6.02 12.76
C TYR A 113 16.18 4.66 12.21
N VAL A 114 17.31 4.11 12.64
CA VAL A 114 17.76 2.77 12.27
C VAL A 114 17.14 1.79 13.27
N VAL A 115 16.19 0.97 12.80
CA VAL A 115 15.36 0.09 13.66
C VAL A 115 15.37 -1.34 13.12
N PRO A 116 16.06 -2.28 13.78
CA PRO A 116 16.20 -3.67 13.30
C PRO A 116 14.90 -4.46 13.22
N LEU A 117 13.94 -4.18 14.11
CA LEU A 117 12.64 -4.86 14.23
C LEU A 117 11.47 -3.88 14.03
N LEU A 118 11.60 -2.99 13.04
CA LEU A 118 10.63 -1.93 12.76
C LEU A 118 9.24 -2.51 12.47
N VAL A 119 9.19 -3.56 11.67
CA VAL A 119 7.94 -4.16 11.18
C VAL A 119 7.26 -4.95 12.29
N GLU A 120 8.05 -5.70 13.05
CA GLU A 120 7.62 -6.58 14.13
C GLU A 120 7.06 -5.78 15.31
N SER A 121 7.60 -4.60 15.57
CA SER A 121 7.17 -3.74 16.67
C SER A 121 5.91 -2.93 16.38
N GLY A 122 5.48 -2.80 15.11
CA GLY A 122 4.20 -2.23 14.67
C GLY A 122 3.93 -0.74 14.99
N THR A 123 4.73 -0.12 15.86
CA THR A 123 4.49 1.23 16.40
C THR A 123 5.28 2.32 15.69
N TRP A 124 6.28 1.96 14.88
CA TRP A 124 7.13 2.93 14.20
C TRP A 124 6.48 3.57 13.00
N ARG A 125 5.57 2.86 12.31
CA ARG A 125 4.94 3.38 11.08
C ARG A 125 4.16 4.67 11.30
N THR A 126 3.63 4.89 12.50
CA THR A 126 2.93 6.11 12.91
C THR A 126 3.87 7.23 13.37
N ARG A 127 5.15 6.91 13.62
CA ARG A 127 6.16 7.86 14.12
C ARG A 127 7.06 8.42 13.02
N VAL A 128 7.16 7.73 11.89
CA VAL A 128 7.97 8.14 10.75
C VAL A 128 7.09 8.54 9.58
N GLY A 129 7.55 9.52 8.79
CA GLY A 129 6.87 9.92 7.57
C GLY A 129 7.03 8.91 6.44
N ARG A 130 8.13 8.14 6.45
CA ARG A 130 8.44 7.11 5.45
C ARG A 130 9.21 5.94 6.06
N VAL A 131 9.07 4.75 5.47
CA VAL A 131 9.83 3.55 5.79
C VAL A 131 10.76 3.19 4.62
N LEU A 132 12.06 3.18 4.88
CA LEU A 132 13.10 2.74 3.97
C LEU A 132 13.52 1.30 4.31
N VAL A 133 13.38 0.38 3.36
CA VAL A 133 13.82 -1.01 3.52
C VAL A 133 15.11 -1.24 2.74
N VAL A 134 16.15 -1.69 3.44
CA VAL A 134 17.35 -2.25 2.81
C VAL A 134 17.13 -3.74 2.58
N ASP A 135 16.94 -4.10 1.31
CA ASP A 135 16.58 -5.44 0.87
C ASP A 135 17.75 -6.17 0.20
N CYS A 136 17.75 -7.49 0.35
CA CYS A 136 18.52 -8.41 -0.50
C CYS A 136 17.92 -9.81 -0.36
N ARG A 137 18.24 -10.71 -1.30
CA ARG A 137 17.82 -12.11 -1.30
C ARG A 137 18.21 -12.79 0.01
N GLU A 138 17.35 -13.71 0.46
CA GLU A 138 17.60 -14.49 1.67
C GLU A 138 18.92 -15.28 1.58
N GLU A 139 19.27 -15.77 0.39
CA GLU A 139 20.54 -16.45 0.17
C GLU A 139 21.75 -15.54 0.36
N THR A 140 21.62 -14.27 -0.03
CA THR A 140 22.64 -13.23 0.18
C THR A 140 22.76 -12.92 1.69
N GLN A 141 21.64 -12.83 2.41
CA GLN A 141 21.64 -12.64 3.87
C GLN A 141 22.33 -13.81 4.58
N ILE A 142 21.97 -15.05 4.21
CA ILE A 142 22.58 -16.27 4.74
C ILE A 142 24.08 -16.25 4.52
N SER A 143 24.52 -16.09 3.27
CA SER A 143 25.94 -16.10 2.89
C SER A 143 26.74 -15.05 3.65
N ARG A 144 26.22 -13.81 3.76
CA ARG A 144 26.89 -12.71 4.49
C ARG A 144 26.99 -12.97 5.99
N VAL A 145 25.93 -13.47 6.62
CA VAL A 145 25.95 -13.74 8.07
C VAL A 145 26.85 -14.93 8.38
N MET A 146 26.83 -15.98 7.56
CA MET A 146 27.76 -17.11 7.70
C MET A 146 29.21 -16.63 7.60
N ALA A 147 29.54 -15.85 6.55
CA ALA A 147 30.90 -15.35 6.34
C ALA A 147 31.38 -14.42 7.46
N ARG A 148 30.50 -13.56 7.99
CA ARG A 148 30.86 -12.57 9.01
C ARG A 148 30.90 -13.14 10.43
N ASN A 149 29.96 -14.03 10.76
CA ASN A 149 29.72 -14.48 12.13
C ASN A 149 30.12 -15.93 12.38
N GLY A 150 30.49 -16.70 11.33
CA GLY A 150 30.85 -18.11 11.45
C GLY A 150 29.67 -19.01 11.82
N PHE A 151 28.43 -18.55 11.65
CA PHE A 151 27.23 -19.33 11.95
C PHE A 151 26.96 -20.40 10.88
N THR A 152 26.29 -21.48 11.27
CA THR A 152 25.77 -22.45 10.30
C THR A 152 24.54 -21.88 9.59
N ARG A 153 24.22 -22.42 8.42
CA ARG A 153 23.03 -22.03 7.65
C ARG A 153 21.75 -22.13 8.49
N GLU A 154 21.62 -23.21 9.27
CA GLU A 154 20.46 -23.51 10.10
C GLU A 154 20.30 -22.46 11.21
N GLN A 155 21.41 -22.01 11.80
CA GLN A 155 21.41 -20.96 12.80
C GLN A 155 20.95 -19.62 12.20
N VAL A 156 21.45 -19.26 11.01
CA VAL A 156 21.02 -18.03 10.33
C VAL A 156 19.54 -18.08 9.97
N GLN A 157 19.07 -19.20 9.41
CA GLN A 157 17.65 -19.39 9.10
C GLN A 157 16.77 -19.34 10.36
N ALA A 158 17.24 -19.86 11.50
CA ALA A 158 16.53 -19.76 12.77
C ALA A 158 16.38 -18.31 13.24
N ILE A 159 17.38 -17.46 13.01
CA ILE A 159 17.30 -16.03 13.28
C ILE A 159 16.31 -15.36 12.32
N MET A 160 16.42 -15.64 11.02
CA MET A 160 15.53 -15.06 10.01
C MET A 160 14.05 -15.38 10.27
N ARG A 161 13.74 -16.61 10.72
CA ARG A 161 12.36 -17.02 11.09
C ARG A 161 11.75 -16.21 12.24
N LYS A 162 12.57 -15.55 13.07
CA LYS A 162 12.10 -14.68 14.16
C LYS A 162 11.86 -13.24 13.71
N GLN A 163 12.32 -12.87 12.52
CA GLN A 163 12.08 -11.57 11.92
C GLN A 163 10.86 -11.65 11.00
N ALA A 164 10.29 -10.49 10.65
CA ALA A 164 9.31 -10.38 9.58
C ALA A 164 9.89 -11.00 8.29
N SER A 165 9.05 -11.60 7.46
CA SER A 165 9.50 -12.14 6.18
C SER A 165 9.96 -11.01 5.25
N ARG A 166 10.75 -11.35 4.22
CA ARG A 166 11.13 -10.37 3.18
C ARG A 166 9.89 -9.69 2.58
N ALA A 167 8.86 -10.48 2.27
CA ALA A 167 7.61 -9.96 1.73
C ALA A 167 6.90 -8.99 2.69
N GLN A 168 6.87 -9.31 3.99
CA GLN A 168 6.28 -8.43 5.01
C GLN A 168 7.04 -7.10 5.14
N ARG A 169 8.38 -7.13 5.07
CA ARG A 169 9.20 -5.90 5.06
C ARG A 169 8.91 -5.05 3.82
N LEU A 170 8.94 -5.65 2.63
CA LEU A 170 8.68 -4.92 1.38
C LEU A 170 7.27 -4.35 1.33
N ALA A 171 6.28 -5.04 1.91
CA ALA A 171 4.90 -4.59 1.93
C ALA A 171 4.67 -3.28 2.71
N VAL A 172 5.55 -2.94 3.66
CA VAL A 172 5.46 -1.69 4.45
C VAL A 172 6.43 -0.61 3.99
N ALA A 173 7.27 -0.90 2.99
CA ALA A 173 8.27 0.02 2.47
C ALA A 173 7.61 1.15 1.66
N ASP A 174 8.00 2.39 1.95
CA ASP A 174 7.74 3.51 1.06
C ASP A 174 8.89 3.68 0.05
N ASP A 175 10.10 3.28 0.43
CA ASP A 175 11.31 3.29 -0.39
C ASP A 175 12.12 2.00 -0.15
N VAL A 176 12.84 1.52 -1.17
CA VAL A 176 13.67 0.30 -1.10
C VAL A 176 15.07 0.59 -1.65
N ILE A 177 16.09 0.11 -0.95
CA ILE A 177 17.45 -0.04 -1.47
C ILE A 177 17.72 -1.51 -1.71
N ASP A 178 18.06 -1.87 -2.94
CA ASP A 178 18.50 -3.21 -3.31
C ASP A 178 20.01 -3.36 -3.08
N ASN A 179 20.36 -4.31 -2.20
CA ASN A 179 21.72 -4.66 -1.82
C ASN A 179 22.09 -6.11 -2.21
N ASP A 180 21.50 -6.65 -3.27
CA ASP A 180 21.97 -7.87 -3.94
C ASP A 180 23.12 -7.63 -4.93
N GLY A 181 23.22 -6.39 -5.45
CA GLY A 181 24.25 -5.98 -6.39
C GLY A 181 25.63 -5.81 -5.74
N PRO A 182 26.65 -5.46 -6.55
CA PRO A 182 27.98 -5.19 -6.03
C PRO A 182 27.99 -3.89 -5.21
N PRO A 183 28.95 -3.70 -4.26
CA PRO A 183 28.93 -2.58 -3.32
C PRO A 183 28.84 -1.18 -3.95
N GLU A 184 29.38 -1.01 -5.15
CA GLU A 184 29.33 0.23 -5.93
C GLU A 184 27.91 0.61 -6.38
N ALA A 185 27.00 -0.36 -6.50
CA ALA A 185 25.60 -0.12 -6.89
C ALA A 185 24.76 0.52 -5.77
N LEU A 186 25.28 0.56 -4.53
CA LEU A 186 24.58 1.17 -3.40
C LEU A 186 24.63 2.69 -3.42
N ALA A 187 25.76 3.28 -3.83
CA ALA A 187 25.94 4.73 -3.72
C ALA A 187 24.93 5.52 -4.56
N PRO A 188 24.68 5.18 -5.83
CA PRO A 188 23.68 5.87 -6.65
C PRO A 188 22.26 5.78 -6.08
N GLN A 189 21.88 4.64 -5.49
CA GLN A 189 20.57 4.47 -4.86
C GLN A 189 20.40 5.36 -3.63
N VAL A 190 21.44 5.43 -2.78
CA VAL A 190 21.45 6.32 -1.61
C VAL A 190 21.44 7.79 -2.05
N ASP A 191 22.18 8.17 -3.09
CA ASP A 191 22.18 9.53 -3.65
C ASP A 191 20.78 9.95 -4.13
N MET A 192 20.10 9.06 -4.87
CA MET A 192 18.75 9.31 -5.36
C MET A 192 17.77 9.54 -4.21
N LEU A 193 17.81 8.71 -3.17
CA LEU A 193 16.92 8.82 -2.02
C LEU A 193 17.27 10.02 -1.13
N ASP A 194 18.55 10.35 -0.94
CA ASP A 194 18.98 11.56 -0.22
C ASP A 194 18.40 12.82 -0.90
N ALA A 195 18.52 12.91 -2.24
CA ALA A 195 17.97 14.02 -3.00
C ALA A 195 16.43 14.10 -2.85
N ALA A 196 15.73 12.97 -2.86
CA ALA A 196 14.28 12.91 -2.65
C ALA A 196 13.89 13.37 -1.23
N TYR A 197 14.59 12.89 -0.20
CA TYR A 197 14.34 13.24 1.19
C TYR A 197 14.59 14.71 1.49
N ARG A 198 15.64 15.30 0.91
CA ARG A 198 15.89 16.75 0.99
C ARG A 198 14.75 17.57 0.40
N ARG A 199 14.24 17.19 -0.77
CA ARG A 199 13.09 17.87 -1.42
C ARG A 199 11.83 17.77 -0.54
N LEU A 200 11.54 16.58 -0.02
CA LEU A 200 10.38 16.35 0.85
C LEU A 200 10.48 17.11 2.17
N SER A 201 11.67 17.18 2.77
CA SER A 201 11.91 17.97 3.98
C SER A 201 11.74 19.47 3.72
N GLY A 202 12.24 19.98 2.59
CA GLY A 202 12.08 21.38 2.17
C GLY A 202 10.64 21.79 1.85
N ALA A 203 9.86 20.93 1.20
CA ALA A 203 8.44 21.16 0.95
C ALA A 203 7.61 21.24 2.25
N ASN A 204 8.01 20.48 3.28
CA ASN A 204 7.39 20.55 4.60
C ASN A 204 7.81 21.80 5.39
N ALA A 205 9.03 22.32 5.20
CA ALA A 205 9.48 23.58 5.78
C ALA A 205 8.70 24.79 5.23
N LEU A 206 8.43 24.83 3.91
CA LEU A 206 7.61 25.88 3.29
C LEU A 206 6.15 25.88 3.78
N LYS A 207 5.58 24.71 4.07
CA LYS A 207 4.24 24.58 4.69
C LYS A 207 4.17 25.10 6.13
N HIS A 208 5.29 25.09 6.87
CA HIS A 208 5.37 25.61 8.24
C HIS A 208 5.75 27.10 8.28
N ALA A 209 6.66 27.56 7.41
CA ALA A 209 7.03 28.97 7.26
C ALA A 209 5.86 29.83 6.72
N GLY A 210 4.99 29.27 5.89
CA GLY A 210 3.75 29.91 5.43
C GLY A 210 2.70 30.15 6.52
N LYS A 211 2.91 29.65 7.76
CA LYS A 211 2.05 29.93 8.92
C LYS A 211 2.63 30.95 9.91
N SER A 212 3.89 31.37 9.79
CA SER A 212 4.55 32.22 10.80
C SER A 212 5.03 33.60 10.30
N THR A 213 4.67 34.04 9.10
CA THR A 213 5.19 35.31 8.55
C THR A 213 4.17 36.18 7.82
N LEU A 214 2.89 36.08 8.19
CA LEU A 214 1.81 36.94 7.67
C LEU A 214 1.19 37.78 8.80
N CYS A 215 2.04 38.41 9.60
CA CYS A 215 1.70 39.52 10.50
C CYS A 215 2.96 40.32 10.79
N ASP A 216 3.52 40.98 9.78
CA ASP A 216 4.15 42.30 9.93
C ASP A 216 4.67 42.79 8.58
N GLY A 217 4.37 44.05 8.24
CA GLY A 217 5.02 44.72 7.10
C GLY A 217 4.11 45.17 5.96
N PHE A 218 2.85 45.51 6.21
CA PHE A 218 2.11 46.37 5.27
C PHE A 218 2.65 47.80 5.38
N ARG A 219 3.59 48.20 4.52
CA ARG A 219 3.79 49.61 4.08
C ARG A 219 4.84 49.77 2.98
N ARG A 220 4.35 50.27 1.83
CA ARG A 220 4.98 51.16 0.84
C ARG A 220 6.15 50.62 -0.02
N GLY A 221 5.87 50.51 -1.32
CA GLY A 221 6.89 50.49 -2.37
C GLY A 221 6.28 50.34 -3.76
N ARG A 222 6.04 51.49 -4.42
CA ARG A 222 5.65 51.61 -5.84
C ARG A 222 6.79 51.15 -6.76
N LEU A 223 6.44 50.61 -7.94
CA LEU A 223 7.08 50.71 -9.28
C LEU A 223 6.45 49.58 -10.15
N ALA A 224 5.42 49.83 -10.99
CA ALA A 224 5.47 50.36 -12.36
C ALA A 224 6.43 49.59 -13.30
N GLY A 225 5.90 48.84 -14.28
CA GLY A 225 6.71 48.18 -15.32
C GLY A 225 5.98 47.19 -16.22
N ASN A 226 5.15 47.73 -17.13
CA ASN A 226 4.65 47.23 -18.43
C ASN A 226 4.54 45.73 -18.79
N VAL A 227 3.30 45.42 -19.19
CA VAL A 227 2.87 44.37 -20.12
C VAL A 227 3.09 44.85 -21.57
N ALA A 228 3.79 44.08 -22.41
CA ALA A 228 3.55 43.94 -23.85
C ALA A 228 4.61 43.02 -24.50
N ASP A 229 4.18 42.31 -25.55
CA ASP A 229 4.93 41.51 -26.54
C ASP A 229 5.49 40.13 -26.16
N ALA A 230 4.74 39.09 -26.54
CA ALA A 230 5.12 38.29 -27.71
C ALA A 230 3.96 37.38 -28.12
N GLY A 231 3.22 37.79 -29.16
CA GLY A 231 2.29 36.94 -29.89
C GLY A 231 2.71 36.80 -31.35
N ARG A 232 2.64 35.54 -31.84
CA ARG A 232 2.59 35.05 -33.23
C ARG A 232 3.89 34.78 -34.00
N CYS A 233 4.12 33.49 -34.25
CA CYS A 233 4.34 32.88 -35.58
C CYS A 233 3.77 31.44 -35.52
N ILE A 234 2.62 31.13 -36.12
CA ILE A 234 2.30 30.72 -37.51
C ILE A 234 1.84 29.25 -37.53
N GLU A 235 0.70 29.08 -38.18
CA GLU A 235 -0.20 27.95 -38.34
C GLU A 235 0.13 27.13 -39.62
N GLU A 236 -0.60 26.03 -39.80
CA GLU A 236 -0.72 25.14 -40.98
C GLU A 236 0.22 23.92 -41.02
N THR A 237 -0.25 22.66 -40.96
CA THR A 237 -1.28 22.12 -41.86
C THR A 237 -2.06 20.95 -41.23
N ARG A 238 -3.39 21.05 -41.29
CA ARG A 238 -4.41 20.01 -41.07
C ARG A 238 -4.23 18.82 -42.02
N ARG A 239 -4.48 17.59 -41.54
CA ARG A 239 -5.32 16.56 -42.21
C ARG A 239 -5.52 15.36 -41.28
N GLY A 240 -6.78 14.98 -41.05
CA GLY A 240 -7.18 13.74 -40.36
C GLY A 240 -8.12 13.96 -39.17
N ARG A 241 -9.36 14.42 -39.41
CA ARG A 241 -10.46 14.31 -38.43
C ARG A 241 -11.35 13.12 -38.77
N HIS A 242 -11.77 12.45 -37.70
CA HIS A 242 -12.97 11.65 -37.42
C HIS A 242 -12.81 10.12 -37.28
N PRO A 243 -13.65 9.44 -36.47
CA PRO A 243 -14.74 9.96 -35.61
C PRO A 243 -14.73 9.46 -34.13
N LEU A 244 -15.32 10.26 -33.24
CA LEU A 244 -15.90 9.81 -31.97
C LEU A 244 -17.15 8.95 -32.25
N PRO A 245 -17.45 7.89 -31.50
CA PRO A 245 -18.71 7.17 -31.61
C PRO A 245 -19.86 7.89 -30.86
N PRO A 246 -21.13 7.54 -31.15
CA PRO A 246 -22.17 8.54 -31.39
C PRO A 246 -23.13 8.79 -30.24
N THR A 247 -23.81 9.93 -30.41
CA THR A 247 -24.92 10.54 -29.69
C THR A 247 -26.09 9.62 -29.35
N GLU A 248 -26.66 9.91 -28.19
CA GLU A 248 -28.04 9.63 -27.79
C GLU A 248 -29.04 9.85 -28.94
N THR A 249 -29.85 8.84 -29.23
CA THR A 249 -31.26 9.04 -29.60
C THR A 249 -31.99 7.71 -29.48
N ASN A 250 -32.73 7.53 -28.39
CA ASN A 250 -34.17 7.19 -28.38
C ASN A 250 -34.60 6.65 -27.01
N ARG A 251 -34.76 7.55 -26.03
CA ARG A 251 -35.67 7.36 -24.88
C ARG A 251 -36.26 8.71 -24.48
N GLN A 252 -37.04 9.30 -25.40
CA GLN A 252 -38.08 10.27 -25.03
C GLN A 252 -39.43 9.55 -25.00
N SER A 253 -39.66 8.77 -23.94
CA SER A 253 -40.98 8.62 -23.34
C SER A 253 -40.78 8.12 -21.90
N ALA A 254 -41.46 8.78 -20.95
CA ALA A 254 -41.35 8.63 -19.50
C ALA A 254 -40.09 9.21 -18.83
N ARG A 255 -40.00 10.55 -18.75
CA ARG A 255 -39.19 11.22 -17.72
C ARG A 255 -39.85 11.01 -16.35
N SER A 256 -39.48 9.95 -15.65
CA SER A 256 -39.44 9.96 -14.18
C SER A 256 -38.10 10.56 -13.77
N THR A 257 -38.08 11.29 -12.66
CA THR A 257 -36.88 11.85 -12.01
C THR A 257 -35.89 10.74 -11.66
N ASP A 258 -34.95 10.43 -12.56
CA ASP A 258 -33.81 9.56 -12.27
C ASP A 258 -32.65 10.48 -11.86
N THR A 259 -32.40 10.54 -10.56
CA THR A 259 -31.24 11.22 -9.97
C THR A 259 -30.01 10.37 -10.25
N ASP A 260 -29.01 10.92 -10.94
CA ASP A 260 -27.71 10.28 -11.12
C ASP A 260 -27.03 10.14 -9.75
N LEU A 261 -26.80 8.90 -9.33
CA LEU A 261 -26.25 8.53 -8.03
C LEU A 261 -24.80 8.07 -8.17
N ILE A 262 -23.92 8.61 -7.33
CA ILE A 262 -22.52 8.22 -7.22
C ILE A 262 -22.40 7.13 -6.16
N LEU A 263 -21.81 6.00 -6.53
CA LEU A 263 -21.62 4.85 -5.66
C LEU A 263 -20.24 4.87 -4.99
N TYR A 264 -20.22 4.75 -3.67
CA TYR A 264 -19.03 4.51 -2.87
C TYR A 264 -19.14 3.16 -2.16
N GLU A 265 -18.12 2.33 -2.29
CA GLU A 265 -18.09 0.98 -1.73
C GLU A 265 -17.04 0.85 -0.62
N TYR A 266 -17.41 0.20 0.49
CA TYR A 266 -16.51 -0.10 1.59
C TYR A 266 -16.51 -1.60 1.93
N PRO A 267 -15.35 -2.29 1.80
CA PRO A 267 -15.23 -3.69 2.18
C PRO A 267 -15.04 -3.85 3.68
N PHE A 268 -15.84 -4.71 4.32
CA PHE A 268 -15.72 -5.01 5.76
C PHE A 268 -14.55 -5.95 6.10
N ASN A 269 -14.00 -6.67 5.12
CA ASN A 269 -12.89 -7.59 5.32
C ASN A 269 -11.92 -7.59 4.14
N GLU A 270 -10.73 -8.15 4.37
CA GLU A 270 -9.64 -8.13 3.38
C GLU A 270 -9.97 -8.96 2.14
N ARG A 271 -10.84 -9.96 2.28
CA ARG A 271 -11.28 -10.79 1.17
C ARG A 271 -12.08 -9.97 0.17
N ILE A 272 -13.14 -9.27 0.59
CA ILE A 272 -13.91 -8.39 -0.31
C ILE A 272 -13.05 -7.24 -0.82
N ARG A 273 -12.15 -6.69 0.00
CA ARG A 273 -11.18 -5.67 -0.43
C ARG A 273 -10.31 -6.15 -1.59
N THR A 274 -9.85 -7.40 -1.52
CA THR A 274 -9.05 -8.04 -2.58
C THR A 274 -9.87 -8.18 -3.86
N LEU A 275 -11.13 -8.61 -3.77
CA LEU A 275 -12.01 -8.75 -4.95
C LEU A 275 -12.30 -7.40 -5.62
N LEU A 276 -12.61 -6.35 -4.86
CA LEU A 276 -12.85 -5.01 -5.39
C LEU A 276 -11.60 -4.42 -6.07
N ARG A 277 -10.41 -4.64 -5.49
CA ARG A 277 -9.14 -4.25 -6.13
C ARG A 277 -8.93 -4.97 -7.45
N LEU A 278 -9.25 -6.26 -7.52
CA LEU A 278 -9.12 -7.03 -8.75
C LEU A 278 -10.09 -6.55 -9.83
N GLU A 279 -11.33 -6.24 -9.46
CA GLU A 279 -12.31 -5.66 -10.37
C GLU A 279 -11.80 -4.35 -11.00
N ASP A 280 -11.33 -3.39 -10.18
CA ASP A 280 -10.73 -2.13 -10.67
C ASP A 280 -9.56 -2.39 -11.64
N LEU A 281 -8.68 -3.34 -11.29
CA LEU A 281 -7.54 -3.68 -12.14
C LEU A 281 -7.96 -4.36 -13.45
N PHE A 282 -8.99 -5.21 -13.44
CA PHE A 282 -9.50 -5.84 -14.66
C PHE A 282 -10.18 -4.83 -15.57
N ASP A 283 -10.96 -3.89 -15.03
CA ASP A 283 -11.60 -2.83 -15.80
C ASP A 283 -10.54 -1.88 -16.40
N ARG A 284 -9.51 -1.56 -15.63
CA ARG A 284 -8.34 -0.80 -16.11
C ARG A 284 -7.62 -1.53 -17.24
N LEU A 285 -7.40 -2.84 -17.09
CA LEU A 285 -6.76 -3.65 -18.12
C LEU A 285 -7.56 -3.62 -19.42
N ASP A 286 -8.87 -3.83 -19.36
CA ASP A 286 -9.74 -3.80 -20.53
C ASP A 286 -9.70 -2.43 -21.24
N TYR A 287 -9.79 -1.34 -20.46
CA TYR A 287 -9.75 0.01 -21.00
C TYR A 287 -8.46 0.27 -21.78
N PHE A 288 -7.30 -0.05 -21.18
CA PHE A 288 -5.99 0.22 -21.80
C PHE A 288 -5.62 -0.76 -22.91
N LEU A 289 -6.16 -1.98 -22.88
CA LEU A 289 -6.00 -2.98 -23.93
C LEU A 289 -6.76 -2.61 -25.21
N ALA A 290 -7.90 -1.91 -25.08
CA ALA A 290 -8.67 -1.40 -26.20
C ALA A 290 -8.01 -0.22 -26.93
N GLN A 291 -7.02 0.43 -26.30
CA GLN A 291 -6.30 1.55 -26.91
C GLN A 291 -5.33 1.05 -28.00
N GLU A 292 -4.68 2.00 -28.68
CA GLU A 292 -3.71 1.70 -29.75
C GLU A 292 -2.30 2.18 -29.45
N HIS A 293 -2.14 3.14 -28.53
CA HIS A 293 -0.86 3.78 -28.29
C HIS A 293 0.06 2.88 -27.43
N PRO A 294 1.38 2.78 -27.71
CA PRO A 294 2.28 1.91 -26.95
C PRO A 294 2.35 2.22 -25.45
N LEU A 295 2.27 3.49 -25.06
CA LEU A 295 2.20 3.89 -23.65
C LEU A 295 0.93 3.40 -22.94
N GLN A 296 -0.19 3.27 -23.66
CA GLN A 296 -1.40 2.69 -23.07
C GLN A 296 -1.25 1.18 -22.87
N HIS A 297 -0.64 0.49 -23.85
CA HIS A 297 -0.28 -0.92 -23.71
C HIS A 297 0.78 -1.17 -22.63
N HIS A 298 1.63 -0.19 -22.33
CA HIS A 298 2.50 -0.23 -21.16
C HIS A 298 1.69 -0.31 -19.87
N VAL A 299 0.67 0.56 -19.71
CA VAL A 299 -0.24 0.53 -18.56
C VAL A 299 -1.00 -0.80 -18.48
N ALA A 300 -1.46 -1.34 -19.63
CA ALA A 300 -2.10 -2.66 -19.65
C ALA A 300 -1.16 -3.78 -19.13
N ILE A 301 0.11 -3.79 -19.55
CA ILE A 301 1.09 -4.77 -19.07
C ILE A 301 1.38 -4.60 -17.58
N THR A 302 1.60 -3.38 -17.10
CA THR A 302 1.86 -3.15 -15.67
C THR A 302 0.64 -3.50 -14.82
N THR A 303 -0.57 -3.28 -15.34
CA THR A 303 -1.82 -3.69 -14.70
C THR A 303 -1.91 -5.21 -14.57
N ILE A 304 -1.44 -6.00 -15.56
CA ILE A 304 -1.32 -7.47 -15.42
C ILE A 304 -0.40 -7.83 -14.26
N PHE A 305 0.73 -7.12 -14.09
CA PHE A 305 1.64 -7.38 -12.97
C PHE A 305 0.99 -7.06 -11.62
N GLU A 306 0.24 -5.96 -11.53
CA GLU A 306 -0.55 -5.60 -10.34
C GLU A 306 -1.60 -6.67 -10.01
N ILE A 307 -2.34 -7.18 -11.01
CA ILE A 307 -3.30 -8.28 -10.84
C ILE A 307 -2.62 -9.51 -10.28
N ILE A 308 -1.46 -9.89 -10.83
CA ILE A 308 -0.68 -11.04 -10.36
C ILE A 308 -0.21 -10.84 -8.92
N ASP A 309 0.18 -9.62 -8.55
CA ASP A 309 0.62 -9.31 -7.18
C ASP A 309 -0.51 -9.34 -6.16
N VAL A 310 -1.70 -8.90 -6.54
CA VAL A 310 -2.89 -9.01 -5.69
C VAL A 310 -3.33 -10.48 -5.57
N ALA A 311 -3.42 -11.20 -6.69
CA ALA A 311 -3.85 -12.59 -6.73
C ALA A 311 -2.84 -13.58 -6.12
N GLY A 312 -1.55 -13.24 -6.11
CA GLY A 312 -0.47 -14.11 -5.60
C GLY A 312 -0.30 -14.11 -4.08
N ARG A 313 -0.86 -13.12 -3.36
CA ARG A 313 -0.69 -12.95 -1.90
C ARG A 313 -1.60 -13.85 -1.07
N ALA A 314 -2.72 -14.28 -1.62
CA ALA A 314 -3.70 -15.14 -0.96
C ALA A 314 -3.98 -16.37 -1.82
N ASP A 315 -4.50 -17.46 -1.23
CA ASP A 315 -5.00 -18.60 -2.00
C ASP A 315 -6.38 -18.28 -2.60
N LEU A 316 -6.40 -17.25 -3.46
CA LEU A 316 -7.61 -16.64 -4.00
C LEU A 316 -8.44 -17.63 -4.82
N LYS A 317 -7.78 -18.52 -5.58
CA LYS A 317 -8.46 -19.57 -6.35
C LYS A 317 -9.30 -20.44 -5.43
N THR A 318 -8.71 -20.97 -4.36
CA THR A 318 -9.40 -21.82 -3.41
C THR A 318 -10.53 -21.07 -2.71
N ASP A 319 -10.31 -19.82 -2.32
CA ASP A 319 -11.33 -19.00 -1.65
C ASP A 319 -12.53 -18.70 -2.56
N LEU A 320 -12.28 -18.38 -3.84
CA LEU A 320 -13.33 -18.19 -4.85
C LEU A 320 -14.13 -19.48 -5.05
N ILE A 321 -13.46 -20.63 -5.23
CA ILE A 321 -14.14 -21.92 -5.40
C ILE A 321 -15.05 -22.21 -4.20
N LYS A 322 -14.54 -22.06 -2.97
CA LYS A 322 -15.32 -22.30 -1.74
C LYS A 322 -16.58 -21.43 -1.65
N GLU A 323 -16.47 -20.17 -2.05
CA GLU A 323 -17.59 -19.24 -1.99
C GLU A 323 -18.59 -19.46 -3.11
N LEU A 324 -18.13 -19.66 -4.34
CA LEU A 324 -18.99 -20.03 -5.45
C LEU A 324 -19.78 -21.31 -5.11
N GLU A 325 -19.13 -22.31 -4.51
CA GLU A 325 -19.79 -23.53 -4.06
C GLU A 325 -20.81 -23.26 -2.94
N ARG A 326 -20.48 -22.37 -1.98
CA ARG A 326 -21.44 -21.95 -0.96
C ARG A 326 -22.67 -21.26 -1.57
N GLN A 327 -22.47 -20.35 -2.51
CA GLN A 327 -23.54 -19.65 -3.20
C GLN A 327 -24.41 -20.60 -4.03
N ARG A 328 -23.78 -21.54 -4.75
CA ARG A 328 -24.47 -22.61 -5.48
C ARG A 328 -25.40 -23.42 -4.57
N GLN A 329 -24.88 -23.83 -3.41
CA GLN A 329 -25.64 -24.60 -2.41
C GLN A 329 -26.77 -23.78 -1.77
N ALA A 330 -26.58 -22.48 -1.56
CA ALA A 330 -27.61 -21.60 -1.03
C ALA A 330 -28.76 -21.36 -2.04
N LEU A 331 -28.44 -21.28 -3.34
CA LEU A 331 -29.41 -21.04 -4.40
C LEU A 331 -30.16 -22.31 -4.86
N ALA A 332 -29.55 -23.50 -4.73
CA ALA A 332 -30.14 -24.75 -5.21
C ALA A 332 -31.55 -25.08 -4.63
N PRO A 333 -31.85 -24.87 -3.33
CA PRO A 333 -33.18 -25.12 -2.77
C PRO A 333 -34.28 -24.22 -3.35
N LEU A 334 -33.92 -23.06 -3.91
CA LEU A 334 -34.87 -22.10 -4.47
C LEU A 334 -35.57 -22.62 -5.74
N ARG A 335 -35.04 -23.68 -6.37
CA ARG A 335 -35.68 -24.36 -7.51
C ARG A 335 -37.07 -24.92 -7.20
N ALA A 336 -37.33 -25.24 -5.93
CA ALA A 336 -38.64 -25.74 -5.51
C ALA A 336 -39.67 -24.63 -5.23
N ASN A 337 -39.25 -23.35 -5.26
CA ASN A 337 -40.13 -22.23 -4.95
C ASN A 337 -40.83 -21.71 -6.22
N PRO A 338 -42.17 -21.83 -6.33
CA PRO A 338 -42.91 -21.40 -7.52
C PRO A 338 -42.97 -19.88 -7.70
N GLN A 339 -42.55 -19.09 -6.70
CA GLN A 339 -42.52 -17.62 -6.78
C GLN A 339 -41.21 -17.07 -7.39
N ILE A 340 -40.26 -17.94 -7.72
CA ILE A 340 -38.95 -17.56 -8.24
C ILE A 340 -38.90 -17.84 -9.74
N ASP A 341 -38.34 -16.89 -10.49
CA ASP A 341 -38.02 -17.05 -11.91
C ASP A 341 -36.99 -18.18 -12.07
N GLN A 342 -37.47 -19.30 -12.61
CA GLN A 342 -36.67 -20.51 -12.75
C GLN A 342 -35.58 -20.38 -13.82
N ASP A 343 -35.82 -19.59 -14.87
CA ASP A 343 -34.85 -19.41 -15.95
C ASP A 343 -33.69 -18.52 -15.49
N ALA A 344 -34.00 -17.44 -14.77
CA ALA A 344 -33.00 -16.58 -14.14
C ALA A 344 -32.15 -17.35 -13.12
N LEU A 345 -32.79 -18.14 -12.24
CA LEU A 345 -32.09 -18.97 -11.26
C LEU A 345 -31.19 -20.03 -11.92
N ALA A 346 -31.69 -20.71 -12.96
CA ALA A 346 -30.92 -21.70 -13.70
C ALA A 346 -29.69 -21.07 -14.38
N SER A 347 -29.86 -19.86 -14.95
CA SER A 347 -28.77 -19.11 -15.57
C SER A 347 -27.67 -18.77 -14.55
N VAL A 348 -28.03 -18.22 -13.39
CA VAL A 348 -27.06 -17.88 -12.33
C VAL A 348 -26.34 -19.12 -11.80
N ILE A 349 -27.05 -20.22 -11.55
CA ILE A 349 -26.43 -21.46 -11.09
C ILE A 349 -25.46 -22.01 -12.15
N SER A 350 -25.84 -21.98 -13.43
CA SER A 350 -24.97 -22.43 -14.53
C SER A 350 -23.71 -21.57 -14.63
N GLU A 351 -23.82 -20.26 -14.48
CA GLU A 351 -22.67 -19.35 -14.47
C GLU A 351 -21.71 -19.65 -13.30
N ILE A 352 -22.24 -19.93 -12.11
CA ILE A 352 -21.44 -20.36 -10.95
C ILE A 352 -20.71 -21.67 -11.24
N GLU A 353 -21.40 -22.67 -11.79
CA GLU A 353 -20.81 -23.98 -12.12
C GLU A 353 -19.71 -23.85 -13.19
N GLN A 354 -19.92 -23.03 -14.22
CA GLN A 354 -18.91 -22.68 -15.22
C GLN A 354 -17.71 -21.97 -14.59
N GLY A 355 -17.96 -21.04 -13.67
CA GLY A 355 -16.94 -20.36 -12.86
C GLY A 355 -16.04 -21.33 -12.09
N ILE A 356 -16.66 -22.25 -11.35
CA ILE A 356 -15.96 -23.29 -10.59
C ILE A 356 -15.15 -24.21 -11.52
N ALA A 357 -15.75 -24.65 -12.64
CA ALA A 357 -15.08 -25.51 -13.61
C ALA A 357 -13.83 -24.83 -14.20
N ALA A 358 -13.93 -23.57 -14.63
CA ALA A 358 -12.81 -22.81 -15.17
C ALA A 358 -11.69 -22.59 -14.15
N LEU A 359 -12.05 -22.27 -12.90
CA LEU A 359 -11.08 -22.15 -11.80
C LEU A 359 -10.35 -23.47 -11.55
N ASN A 360 -11.07 -24.60 -11.51
CA ASN A 360 -10.48 -25.92 -11.31
C ASN A 360 -9.52 -26.31 -12.44
N GLN A 361 -9.86 -26.01 -13.70
CA GLN A 361 -9.02 -26.27 -14.87
C GLN A 361 -7.76 -25.39 -14.93
N THR A 362 -7.70 -24.30 -14.16
CA THR A 362 -6.53 -23.42 -14.13
C THR A 362 -5.37 -24.14 -13.44
N VAL A 363 -4.28 -24.41 -14.17
CA VAL A 363 -3.07 -25.06 -13.66
C VAL A 363 -2.07 -24.01 -13.16
N GLY A 364 -1.49 -24.23 -11.98
CA GLY A 364 -0.50 -23.32 -11.39
C GLY A 364 -1.11 -22.14 -10.63
N LYS A 365 -0.24 -21.28 -10.09
CA LYS A 365 -0.62 -20.03 -9.41
C LYS A 365 -0.82 -18.91 -10.44
N ALA A 366 -1.55 -17.86 -10.07
CA ALA A 366 -1.77 -16.69 -10.93
C ALA A 366 -0.47 -16.11 -11.53
N GLY A 367 0.63 -16.14 -10.78
CA GLY A 367 1.94 -15.66 -11.23
C GLY A 367 2.78 -16.63 -12.05
N GLN A 368 2.31 -17.85 -12.33
CA GLN A 368 3.06 -18.84 -13.11
C GLN A 368 3.44 -18.31 -14.50
N LEU A 369 2.58 -17.48 -15.09
CA LEU A 369 2.83 -16.77 -16.35
C LEU A 369 4.19 -16.03 -16.36
N LEU A 370 4.57 -15.40 -15.24
CA LEU A 370 5.82 -14.65 -15.16
C LEU A 370 7.03 -15.59 -15.03
N THR A 371 6.88 -16.67 -14.27
CA THR A 371 7.91 -17.71 -14.15
C THR A 371 8.27 -18.29 -15.52
N ASP A 372 7.27 -18.48 -16.38
CA ASP A 372 7.45 -19.12 -17.69
C ASP A 372 7.84 -18.13 -18.80
N ASN A 373 7.93 -16.83 -18.52
CA ASN A 373 8.23 -15.79 -19.49
C ASN A 373 9.29 -14.80 -18.97
N GLU A 374 10.55 -15.09 -19.32
CA GLU A 374 11.71 -14.26 -18.95
C GLU A 374 11.58 -12.81 -19.44
N TRP A 375 10.98 -12.60 -20.62
CA TRP A 375 10.79 -11.27 -21.18
C TRP A 375 9.83 -10.43 -20.33
N LEU A 376 8.68 -10.98 -19.94
CA LEU A 376 7.76 -10.30 -19.01
C LEU A 376 8.40 -10.07 -17.64
N THR A 377 9.14 -11.03 -17.13
CA THR A 377 9.87 -10.90 -15.85
C THR A 377 10.89 -9.76 -15.91
N SER A 378 11.58 -9.58 -17.04
CA SER A 378 12.53 -8.47 -17.24
C SER A 378 11.85 -7.10 -17.24
N ILE A 379 10.67 -6.98 -17.85
CA ILE A 379 9.90 -5.73 -17.85
C ILE A 379 9.42 -5.42 -16.44
N ARG A 380 8.87 -6.44 -15.75
CA ARG A 380 8.33 -6.28 -14.41
C ARG A 380 9.38 -5.81 -13.41
N SER A 381 10.58 -6.40 -13.43
CA SER A 381 11.66 -6.02 -12.51
C SER A 381 12.10 -4.57 -12.69
N ARG A 382 12.03 -4.06 -13.92
CA ARG A 382 12.36 -2.68 -14.28
C ARG A 382 11.22 -1.69 -14.07
N ALA A 383 9.97 -2.10 -14.23
CA ALA A 383 8.79 -1.25 -14.05
C ALA A 383 8.62 -0.70 -12.63
N ILE A 384 9.22 -1.36 -11.62
CA ILE A 384 9.25 -0.89 -10.23
C ILE A 384 10.19 0.33 -10.07
N ILE A 385 11.19 0.45 -10.94
CA ILE A 385 12.15 1.54 -10.89
C ILE A 385 11.54 2.76 -11.61
N PRO A 386 11.48 3.94 -10.99
CA PRO A 386 11.03 5.16 -11.66
C PRO A 386 11.85 5.41 -12.94
N GLY A 387 11.19 5.41 -14.10
CA GLY A 387 11.85 5.56 -15.40
C GLY A 387 12.60 4.31 -15.90
N GLY A 388 12.50 3.16 -15.23
CA GLY A 388 13.25 1.96 -15.59
C GLY A 388 12.80 1.25 -16.88
N THR A 389 11.72 1.71 -17.51
CA THR A 389 11.18 1.14 -18.76
C THR A 389 11.56 1.94 -20.00
N CYS A 390 12.62 2.75 -19.91
CA CYS A 390 13.19 3.49 -21.02
C CYS A 390 13.87 2.59 -22.07
N GLU A 391 14.07 3.16 -23.27
CA GLU A 391 14.62 2.46 -24.44
C GLU A 391 16.02 1.86 -24.20
N PHE A 392 16.85 2.54 -23.40
CA PHE A 392 18.22 2.12 -23.12
C PHE A 392 18.30 1.03 -22.03
N ASP A 393 17.30 0.94 -21.14
CA ASP A 393 17.23 -0.08 -20.10
C ASP A 393 16.55 -1.37 -20.58
N LEU A 394 15.55 -1.23 -21.47
CA LEU A 394 14.79 -2.33 -22.04
C LEU A 394 14.65 -2.23 -23.57
N PRO A 395 15.74 -2.40 -24.34
CA PRO A 395 15.71 -2.25 -25.80
C PRO A 395 14.75 -3.24 -26.48
N ALA A 396 14.64 -4.47 -25.96
CA ALA A 396 13.70 -5.47 -26.48
C ALA A 396 12.24 -5.09 -26.22
N TYR A 397 11.95 -4.45 -25.08
CA TYR A 397 10.61 -3.93 -24.78
C TYR A 397 10.27 -2.73 -25.66
N PHE A 398 11.23 -1.83 -25.84
CA PHE A 398 11.09 -0.70 -26.75
C PHE A 398 10.85 -1.13 -28.19
N ALA A 399 11.57 -2.14 -28.68
CA ALA A 399 11.30 -2.74 -29.99
C ALA A 399 9.88 -3.33 -30.07
N TRP A 400 9.42 -4.01 -29.02
CA TRP A 400 8.04 -4.51 -28.95
C TRP A 400 7.00 -3.38 -28.98
N GLN A 401 7.26 -2.23 -28.33
CA GLN A 401 6.37 -1.07 -28.37
C GLN A 401 6.15 -0.53 -29.80
N HIS A 402 7.10 -0.73 -30.71
CA HIS A 402 7.02 -0.30 -32.11
C HIS A 402 6.26 -1.29 -33.02
N ARG A 403 5.89 -2.48 -32.53
CA ARG A 403 5.04 -3.41 -33.27
C ARG A 403 3.64 -2.80 -33.49
N PRO A 404 2.87 -3.24 -34.50
CA PRO A 404 1.48 -2.79 -34.68
C PRO A 404 0.62 -2.97 -33.42
N ALA A 405 -0.39 -2.12 -33.24
CA ALA A 405 -1.25 -2.17 -32.05
C ALA A 405 -1.93 -3.53 -31.87
N GLU A 406 -2.44 -4.12 -32.96
CA GLU A 406 -3.12 -5.42 -32.94
C GLU A 406 -2.21 -6.56 -32.46
N ASP A 407 -0.95 -6.56 -32.90
CA ASP A 407 0.07 -7.52 -32.46
C ASP A 407 0.32 -7.42 -30.95
N ARG A 408 0.51 -6.19 -30.47
CA ARG A 408 0.75 -5.93 -29.04
C ARG A 408 -0.48 -6.32 -28.21
N ARG A 409 -1.69 -6.03 -28.70
CA ARG A 409 -2.96 -6.39 -28.06
C ARG A 409 -3.12 -7.92 -27.98
N ALA A 410 -2.81 -8.63 -29.06
CA ALA A 410 -2.84 -10.09 -29.10
C ALA A 410 -1.86 -10.71 -28.09
N ASP A 411 -0.65 -10.16 -27.99
CA ASP A 411 0.33 -10.58 -26.98
C ASP A 411 -0.21 -10.36 -25.55
N ILE A 412 -0.75 -9.16 -25.25
CA ILE A 412 -1.30 -8.85 -23.92
C ILE A 412 -2.48 -9.75 -23.59
N LEU A 413 -3.41 -9.98 -24.53
CA LEU A 413 -4.54 -10.91 -24.35
C LEU A 413 -4.06 -12.33 -24.04
N LYS A 414 -3.03 -12.80 -24.75
CA LYS A 414 -2.42 -14.11 -24.50
C LYS A 414 -1.88 -14.20 -23.07
N TRP A 415 -1.23 -13.14 -22.59
CA TRP A 415 -0.69 -13.07 -21.23
C TRP A 415 -1.78 -12.93 -20.17
N ALA A 416 -2.86 -12.21 -20.44
CA ALA A 416 -3.98 -12.05 -19.52
C ALA A 416 -4.86 -13.31 -19.41
N ARG A 417 -4.86 -14.17 -20.43
CA ARG A 417 -5.74 -15.36 -20.52
C ARG A 417 -5.76 -16.25 -19.26
N PRO A 418 -4.63 -16.58 -18.60
CA PRO A 418 -4.65 -17.38 -17.36
C PRO A 418 -5.39 -16.71 -16.19
N LEU A 419 -5.59 -15.40 -16.24
CA LEU A 419 -6.26 -14.61 -15.19
C LEU A 419 -7.78 -14.54 -15.41
N ALA A 420 -8.28 -14.98 -16.57
CA ALA A 420 -9.70 -14.88 -16.93
C ALA A 420 -10.62 -15.66 -15.99
N SER A 421 -10.20 -16.84 -15.50
CA SER A 421 -10.97 -17.63 -14.56
C SER A 421 -11.12 -16.93 -13.20
N LEU A 422 -10.07 -16.27 -12.73
CA LEU A 422 -10.11 -15.44 -11.52
C LEU A 422 -11.04 -14.25 -11.69
N ARG A 423 -10.97 -13.55 -12.83
CA ARG A 423 -11.89 -12.45 -13.16
C ARG A 423 -13.35 -12.91 -13.10
N MET A 424 -13.67 -13.99 -13.81
CA MET A 424 -15.03 -14.53 -13.85
C MET A 424 -15.53 -14.89 -12.45
N GLY A 425 -14.74 -15.62 -11.66
CA GLY A 425 -15.11 -15.98 -10.29
C GLY A 425 -15.32 -14.76 -9.39
N ALA A 426 -14.43 -13.77 -9.45
CA ALA A 426 -14.56 -12.53 -8.68
C ALA A 426 -15.81 -11.73 -9.07
N THR A 427 -16.08 -11.62 -10.38
CA THR A 427 -17.25 -10.91 -10.93
C THR A 427 -18.55 -11.52 -10.42
N ILE A 428 -18.69 -12.85 -10.49
CA ILE A 428 -19.88 -13.56 -10.00
C ILE A 428 -20.08 -13.32 -8.50
N VAL A 429 -19.02 -13.47 -7.70
CA VAL A 429 -19.10 -13.29 -6.24
C VAL A 429 -19.47 -11.86 -5.87
N LEU A 430 -18.86 -10.85 -6.50
CA LEU A 430 -19.17 -9.44 -6.25
C LEU A 430 -20.58 -9.08 -6.69
N ARG A 431 -21.03 -9.57 -7.85
CA ARG A 431 -22.40 -9.33 -8.35
C ARG A 431 -23.44 -9.86 -7.37
N LEU A 432 -23.33 -11.14 -6.97
CA LEU A 432 -24.24 -11.76 -6.00
C LEU A 432 -24.22 -11.03 -4.65
N LEU A 433 -23.04 -10.60 -4.20
CA LEU A 433 -22.92 -9.83 -2.97
C LEU A 433 -23.60 -8.46 -3.09
N ARG A 434 -23.40 -7.73 -4.20
CA ARG A 434 -24.06 -6.43 -4.42
C ARG A 434 -25.57 -6.56 -4.48
N GLU A 435 -26.09 -7.66 -5.01
CA GLU A 435 -27.53 -7.92 -5.14
C GLU A 435 -28.21 -8.30 -3.82
N SER A 436 -27.47 -8.80 -2.83
CA SER A 436 -28.05 -9.32 -1.59
C SER A 436 -28.53 -8.28 -0.57
N GLY A 437 -28.01 -7.05 -0.65
CA GLY A 437 -28.39 -5.98 0.26
C GLY A 437 -29.75 -5.36 -0.09
N GLN A 438 -30.35 -4.64 0.87
CA GLN A 438 -31.47 -3.73 0.62
C GLN A 438 -31.02 -2.29 0.85
N SER A 439 -31.43 -1.38 -0.03
CA SER A 439 -31.13 0.04 0.11
C SER A 439 -32.15 0.72 1.05
N GLY A 440 -31.65 1.54 1.95
CA GLY A 440 -32.44 2.38 2.84
C GLY A 440 -32.04 3.84 2.70
N LYS A 441 -33.03 4.74 2.67
CA LYS A 441 -32.81 6.19 2.78
C LYS A 441 -32.43 6.53 4.21
N VAL A 442 -31.30 7.20 4.36
CA VAL A 442 -30.77 7.64 5.66
C VAL A 442 -30.28 9.09 5.53
N ILE A 443 -30.14 9.76 6.68
CA ILE A 443 -29.65 11.13 6.76
C ILE A 443 -28.45 11.13 7.71
N ALA A 444 -27.31 11.66 7.25
CA ALA A 444 -26.18 11.97 8.11
C ALA A 444 -26.41 13.33 8.76
N THR A 445 -26.91 13.33 9.99
CA THR A 445 -27.19 14.56 10.75
C THR A 445 -25.88 15.22 11.17
N GLY A 446 -25.72 16.52 10.87
CA GLY A 446 -24.46 17.23 11.12
C GLY A 446 -23.25 16.55 10.45
N GLY A 447 -23.43 16.06 9.23
CA GLY A 447 -22.37 15.43 8.42
C GLY A 447 -21.93 14.04 8.89
N SER A 448 -22.63 13.40 9.83
CA SER A 448 -22.24 12.08 10.35
C SER A 448 -23.43 11.13 10.51
N TYR A 449 -23.23 9.87 10.13
CA TYR A 449 -24.19 8.78 10.31
C TYR A 449 -23.53 7.58 11.00
N GLN A 450 -24.17 7.05 12.04
CA GLN A 450 -23.71 5.86 12.77
C GLN A 450 -24.84 4.85 12.90
N GLN A 451 -24.51 3.57 12.73
CA GLN A 451 -25.46 2.48 12.90
C GLN A 451 -24.79 1.29 13.60
N MET A 452 -25.44 0.79 14.65
CA MET A 452 -25.02 -0.45 15.33
C MET A 452 -25.32 -1.66 14.46
N LEU A 453 -24.37 -2.59 14.36
CA LEU A 453 -24.48 -3.81 13.57
C LEU A 453 -25.19 -4.95 14.32
N SER A 454 -25.39 -4.81 15.64
CA SER A 454 -26.19 -5.72 16.47
C SER A 454 -25.89 -7.22 16.27
N GLY A 455 -24.61 -7.54 16.01
CA GLY A 455 -24.14 -8.92 15.80
C GLY A 455 -24.35 -9.47 14.39
N ARG A 456 -24.94 -8.73 13.45
CA ARG A 456 -25.04 -9.11 12.04
C ARG A 456 -23.69 -8.93 11.35
N SER A 457 -23.24 -9.93 10.61
CA SER A 457 -22.06 -9.84 9.77
C SER A 457 -22.43 -9.25 8.40
N HIS A 458 -21.74 -8.19 7.99
CA HIS A 458 -21.83 -7.65 6.64
C HIS A 458 -20.47 -7.78 5.94
N GLN A 459 -20.50 -7.83 4.61
CA GLN A 459 -19.31 -8.05 3.77
C GLN A 459 -18.95 -6.78 3.01
N LEU A 460 -19.96 -6.01 2.59
CA LEU A 460 -19.81 -4.79 1.80
C LEU A 460 -20.85 -3.75 2.23
N MET A 461 -20.45 -2.49 2.29
CA MET A 461 -21.33 -1.33 2.45
C MET A 461 -21.28 -0.51 1.17
N GLN A 462 -22.45 -0.08 0.69
CA GLN A 462 -22.62 0.79 -0.46
C GLN A 462 -23.32 2.07 -0.01
N VAL A 463 -22.71 3.21 -0.30
CA VAL A 463 -23.25 4.55 -0.07
C VAL A 463 -23.51 5.17 -1.43
N TYR A 464 -24.77 5.50 -1.71
CA TYR A 464 -25.16 6.21 -2.92
C TYR A 464 -25.48 7.65 -2.58
N LEU A 465 -24.77 8.56 -3.24
CA LEU A 465 -24.92 10.00 -3.04
C LEU A 465 -25.43 10.63 -4.33
N ASP A 466 -26.38 11.56 -4.20
CA ASP A 466 -26.87 12.33 -5.35
C ASP A 466 -25.76 13.20 -5.94
N GLU A 467 -25.68 13.31 -7.27
CA GLU A 467 -24.65 14.13 -7.93
C GLU A 467 -24.73 15.62 -7.52
N SER A 468 -25.91 16.13 -7.14
CA SER A 468 -26.05 17.48 -6.59
C SER A 468 -25.30 17.69 -5.25
N LEU A 469 -24.91 16.60 -4.59
CA LEU A 469 -24.19 16.58 -3.32
C LEU A 469 -22.70 16.26 -3.48
N LEU A 470 -22.14 16.36 -4.69
CA LEU A 470 -20.73 16.12 -5.04
C LEU A 470 -19.70 16.87 -4.17
N ALA A 471 -20.08 17.99 -3.56
CA ALA A 471 -19.23 18.73 -2.63
C ALA A 471 -18.92 17.93 -1.35
N PHE A 472 -19.74 16.93 -1.05
CA PHE A 472 -19.62 16.08 0.14
C PHE A 472 -19.01 14.72 -0.21
N ILE A 473 -17.91 14.40 0.47
CA ILE A 473 -17.13 13.19 0.26
C ILE A 473 -17.39 12.24 1.42
N PRO A 474 -17.93 11.03 1.20
CA PRO A 474 -18.16 10.06 2.26
C PRO A 474 -16.85 9.35 2.65
N GLU A 475 -16.45 9.51 3.91
CA GLU A 475 -15.42 8.74 4.58
C GLU A 475 -16.07 7.63 5.42
N MET A 476 -15.81 6.39 5.04
CA MET A 476 -16.46 5.21 5.61
C MET A 476 -15.50 4.46 6.52
N SER A 477 -15.99 4.05 7.69
CA SER A 477 -15.27 3.14 8.58
C SER A 477 -16.25 2.18 9.25
N ALA A 478 -15.76 1.01 9.63
CA ALA A 478 -16.56 0.05 10.37
C ALA A 478 -15.70 -0.81 11.29
N ASN A 479 -16.29 -1.24 12.39
CA ASN A 479 -15.76 -2.26 13.28
C ASN A 479 -16.81 -3.35 13.52
N LYS A 480 -16.54 -4.30 14.42
CA LYS A 480 -17.45 -5.42 14.73
C LYS A 480 -18.83 -4.98 15.25
N TYR A 481 -18.93 -3.80 15.84
CA TYR A 481 -20.12 -3.34 16.57
C TYR A 481 -20.89 -2.26 15.83
N MET A 482 -20.21 -1.41 15.05
CA MET A 482 -20.78 -0.20 14.48
C MET A 482 -20.13 0.15 13.14
N LEU A 483 -20.93 0.69 12.23
CA LEU A 483 -20.47 1.41 11.04
C LEU A 483 -20.58 2.92 11.24
N TRP A 484 -19.72 3.66 10.56
CA TRP A 484 -19.69 5.10 10.59
C TRP A 484 -19.42 5.64 9.18
N VAL A 485 -20.34 6.49 8.69
CA VAL A 485 -20.18 7.28 7.47
C VAL A 485 -20.07 8.74 7.89
N ARG A 486 -18.94 9.36 7.61
CA ARG A 486 -18.68 10.77 7.89
C ARG A 486 -18.49 11.51 6.58
N PHE A 487 -19.15 12.64 6.39
CA PHE A 487 -18.98 13.46 5.21
C PHE A 487 -17.96 14.57 5.49
N THR A 488 -17.06 14.76 4.53
CA THR A 488 -16.12 15.89 4.49
C THR A 488 -16.33 16.71 3.23
N GLN A 489 -15.96 17.99 3.28
CA GLN A 489 -15.96 18.88 2.12
C GLN A 489 -14.54 19.38 1.85
N GLN A 490 -14.22 19.60 0.59
CA GLN A 490 -12.93 20.16 0.17
C GLN A 490 -13.16 21.52 -0.49
N ASP A 491 -12.74 22.61 0.18
CA ASP A 491 -12.87 23.97 -0.34
C ASP A 491 -11.51 24.56 -0.73
N GLY A 492 -11.28 24.79 -2.03
CA GLY A 492 -10.19 25.61 -2.58
C GLY A 492 -8.75 25.08 -2.39
N ASP A 493 -8.38 24.63 -1.18
CA ASP A 493 -7.09 24.05 -0.83
C ASP A 493 -7.09 22.51 -0.77
N MET A 494 -8.19 21.88 -1.21
CA MET A 494 -8.40 20.43 -1.28
C MET A 494 -8.20 19.71 0.07
N ARG A 495 -8.27 20.44 1.20
CA ARG A 495 -8.20 19.84 2.53
C ARG A 495 -9.59 19.39 2.99
N PRO A 496 -9.74 18.15 3.48
CA PRO A 496 -11.02 17.69 4.00
C PRO A 496 -11.38 18.48 5.27
N ARG A 497 -12.58 19.06 5.28
CA ARG A 497 -13.18 19.79 6.40
C ARG A 497 -14.44 19.08 6.85
N SER A 498 -14.73 19.15 8.15
CA SER A 498 -15.98 18.63 8.68
C SER A 498 -17.17 19.42 8.15
N VAL A 499 -18.24 18.71 7.83
CA VAL A 499 -19.49 19.30 7.37
C VAL A 499 -20.47 19.33 8.52
N ASP A 500 -21.15 20.47 8.71
CA ASP A 500 -22.23 20.64 9.69
C ASP A 500 -23.56 20.86 8.95
N ALA A 501 -23.95 19.86 8.17
CA ALA A 501 -25.17 19.86 7.37
C ALA A 501 -25.79 18.46 7.35
N ASP A 502 -27.11 18.41 7.22
CA ASP A 502 -27.85 17.16 7.08
C ASP A 502 -27.75 16.67 5.64
N ILE A 503 -27.13 15.50 5.45
CA ILE A 503 -26.87 14.96 4.12
C ILE A 503 -27.72 13.70 3.91
N PRO A 504 -28.73 13.73 3.02
CA PRO A 504 -29.48 12.53 2.66
C PRO A 504 -28.66 11.65 1.72
N PHE A 505 -28.66 10.34 1.95
CA PHE A 505 -28.01 9.37 1.09
C PHE A 505 -28.72 8.01 1.15
N LEU A 506 -28.43 7.12 0.21
CA LEU A 506 -28.88 5.72 0.30
C LEU A 506 -27.75 4.87 0.87
N LEU A 507 -28.08 4.09 1.88
CA LEU A 507 -27.18 3.09 2.46
C LEU A 507 -27.69 1.69 2.10
N LYS A 508 -26.81 0.85 1.58
CA LYS A 508 -27.08 -0.56 1.33
C LYS A 508 -26.00 -1.41 2.01
N LEU A 509 -26.43 -2.33 2.86
CA LEU A 509 -25.54 -3.25 3.57
C LEU A 509 -25.71 -4.65 2.96
N CYS A 510 -24.62 -5.15 2.38
CA CYS A 510 -24.61 -6.41 1.66
C CYS A 510 -24.00 -7.52 2.52
N ASN A 511 -24.62 -8.69 2.46
CA ASN A 511 -24.16 -9.90 3.12
C ASN A 511 -24.46 -11.12 2.24
N PHE A 512 -23.67 -12.17 2.35
CA PHE A 512 -23.98 -13.41 1.63
C PHE A 512 -25.12 -14.21 2.25
#